data_AF-A0A2D4H123-F1
#
_entry.id   AF-A0A2D4H123-F1
#
_cell.length_a   1.000
_cell.length_b   1.000
_cell.length_c   1.000
_cell.angle_alpha   90.00
_cell.angle_beta   90.00
_cell.angle_gamma   90.00
#
_symmetry.space_group_name_H-M   'P 1'
#
loop_
_entity.id
_entity.type
_entity.pdbx_description
1 polymer ?
#
loop_
_entity_poly.entity_id
_entity_poly.type
_entity_poly.pdbx_seq_one_letter_code
_entity_poly.pdbx_strand_id
1 'polypeptide(L)'
;VHEEQINILKASKYPVIVELFHDEKDAAPAAPSGKKTSSKINIRSARPTVKAANKEHKKTVGHQFRNSLHLLMETLNATTPHYVRCIKPNDEKLPFTFDPKRAVQQLRACGVLETIRISAAGYPSRWTYHDFLNRYRVLMKDKSISKKKDKTLICKTLLESLIKDPDQFQFGCTKIFFRAGQVAYLEKLRADKFRAATIMIQKTVRGWMQRRKYRKTREAALIIQRFTRGYLARRLADHLRKTRAATIFQKQYRMLRIRRAYQAIRQAAITIQSFTRGMFVRKNYQKILMEYKAIVLQKHTRAWLARKNLSKFRCAAVIIQCY
;
A
#
# COMPACT_ATOMS: atom_id res chain seq x y z
N VAL A 1 -32.99 -64.62 50.65
CA VAL A 1 -34.38 -64.61 51.15
C VAL A 1 -34.67 -66.01 51.65
N HIS A 2 -35.28 -66.17 52.83
CA HIS A 2 -35.63 -67.48 53.36
C HIS A 2 -36.92 -67.97 52.69
N GLU A 3 -36.95 -69.23 52.24
CA GLU A 3 -38.10 -69.78 51.51
C GLU A 3 -39.37 -69.82 52.35
N GLU A 4 -39.26 -70.04 53.67
CA GLU A 4 -40.38 -70.00 54.60
C GLU A 4 -41.11 -68.64 54.60
N GLN A 5 -40.35 -67.55 54.50
CA GLN A 5 -40.91 -66.19 54.44
C GLN A 5 -41.66 -65.96 53.12
N ILE A 6 -41.13 -66.48 52.01
CA ILE A 6 -41.78 -66.38 50.69
C ILE A 6 -43.08 -67.19 50.69
N ASN A 7 -43.10 -68.36 51.32
CA ASN A 7 -44.30 -69.21 51.39
C ASN A 7 -45.43 -68.58 52.22
N ILE A 8 -45.11 -67.86 53.31
CA ILE A 8 -46.10 -67.08 54.08
C ILE A 8 -46.70 -65.97 53.22
N LEU A 9 -45.86 -65.27 52.43
CA LEU A 9 -46.32 -64.20 51.54
C LEU A 9 -47.17 -64.73 50.39
N LYS A 10 -46.84 -65.91 49.84
CA LYS A 10 -47.67 -66.62 48.84
C LYS A 10 -49.05 -67.02 49.39
N ALA A 11 -49.18 -67.28 50.69
CA ALA A 11 -50.46 -67.62 51.36
C ALA A 11 -51.28 -66.39 51.79
N SER A 12 -50.88 -65.17 51.39
CA SER A 12 -51.60 -63.94 51.72
C SER A 12 -53.03 -63.93 51.17
N LYS A 13 -53.95 -63.29 51.88
CA LYS A 13 -55.33 -63.06 51.41
C LYS A 13 -55.46 -61.89 50.43
N TYR A 14 -54.40 -61.10 50.26
CA TYR A 14 -54.37 -59.95 49.35
C TYR A 14 -53.86 -60.38 47.96
N PRO A 15 -54.66 -60.23 46.88
CA PRO A 15 -54.31 -60.73 45.54
C PRO A 15 -52.98 -60.19 45.00
N VAL A 16 -52.67 -58.91 45.24
CA VAL A 16 -51.44 -58.25 44.76
C VAL A 16 -50.18 -58.87 45.38
N ILE A 17 -50.23 -59.27 46.67
CA ILE A 17 -49.09 -59.90 47.34
C ILE A 17 -48.89 -61.30 46.79
N VAL A 18 -49.99 -62.01 46.54
CA VAL A 18 -49.95 -63.32 45.93
C VAL A 18 -49.31 -63.23 44.54
N GLU A 19 -49.73 -62.28 43.70
CA GLU A 19 -49.21 -62.04 42.34
C GLU A 19 -47.70 -61.71 42.31
N LEU A 20 -47.22 -60.83 43.20
CA LEU A 20 -45.80 -60.41 43.25
C LEU A 20 -44.83 -61.55 43.59
N PHE A 21 -45.29 -62.57 44.32
CA PHE A 21 -44.49 -63.71 44.75
C PHE A 21 -44.86 -65.01 44.02
N HIS A 22 -45.71 -64.96 42.99
CA HIS A 22 -45.83 -66.08 42.06
C HIS A 22 -44.52 -66.21 41.28
N ASP A 23 -43.77 -67.27 41.57
CA ASP A 23 -42.63 -67.62 40.74
C ASP A 23 -43.17 -68.07 39.38
N GLU A 24 -42.91 -67.31 38.31
CA GLU A 24 -43.07 -67.77 36.91
C GLU A 24 -42.05 -68.89 36.58
N LYS A 25 -41.85 -69.86 37.47
CA LYS A 25 -41.08 -71.08 37.20
C LYS A 25 -41.94 -72.21 36.66
N ASP A 26 -43.26 -72.13 36.80
CA ASP A 26 -44.19 -73.13 36.26
C ASP A 26 -44.77 -72.77 34.88
N ALA A 27 -44.42 -71.60 34.34
CA ALA A 27 -44.73 -71.21 32.96
C ALA A 27 -43.49 -71.36 32.06
N ALA A 28 -42.97 -72.59 31.93
CA ALA A 28 -42.08 -72.89 30.83
C ALA A 28 -42.87 -72.82 29.50
N PRO A 29 -42.42 -72.05 28.49
CA PRO A 29 -43.00 -72.17 27.15
C PRO A 29 -42.67 -73.56 26.59
N ALA A 30 -43.70 -74.27 26.13
CA ALA A 30 -43.57 -75.57 25.49
C ALA A 30 -42.56 -75.53 24.33
N ALA A 31 -41.47 -76.27 24.44
CA ALA A 31 -40.60 -76.61 23.32
C ALA A 31 -41.26 -77.72 22.48
N PRO A 32 -41.15 -77.68 21.13
CA PRO A 32 -41.81 -78.64 20.28
C PRO A 32 -41.14 -80.02 20.36
N SER A 33 -41.98 -81.04 20.49
CA SER A 33 -41.64 -82.46 20.53
C SER A 33 -40.98 -82.94 19.24
N GLY A 34 -39.71 -83.32 19.31
CA GLY A 34 -39.02 -84.10 18.28
C GLY A 34 -38.54 -85.44 18.85
N LYS A 35 -39.30 -86.51 18.62
CA LYS A 35 -38.91 -87.89 18.93
C LYS A 35 -37.66 -88.27 18.12
N LYS A 36 -36.56 -88.63 18.79
CA LYS A 36 -35.53 -89.54 18.24
C LYS A 36 -35.15 -90.58 19.29
N THR A 37 -35.50 -91.81 18.99
CA THR A 37 -35.12 -93.04 19.68
C THR A 37 -33.66 -93.37 19.40
N SER A 38 -32.84 -93.56 20.45
CA SER A 38 -31.70 -94.48 20.36
C SER A 38 -31.37 -95.05 21.73
N SER A 39 -31.36 -96.37 21.79
CA SER A 39 -31.05 -97.23 22.92
C SER A 39 -29.55 -97.28 23.17
N LYS A 40 -29.08 -96.96 24.38
CA LYS A 40 -27.75 -97.38 24.87
C LYS A 40 -27.78 -97.79 26.34
N ILE A 41 -27.00 -98.83 26.59
CA ILE A 41 -26.94 -99.74 27.73
C ILE A 41 -26.38 -99.04 28.98
N ASN A 42 -26.97 -99.31 30.15
CA ASN A 42 -26.50 -98.83 31.46
C ASN A 42 -25.42 -99.76 32.04
N ILE A 43 -24.20 -99.26 32.18
CA ILE A 43 -23.12 -99.91 32.95
C ILE A 43 -23.00 -99.18 34.28
N ARG A 44 -23.31 -99.85 35.40
CA ARG A 44 -23.15 -99.31 36.76
C ARG A 44 -21.70 -99.48 37.22
N SER A 45 -21.02 -98.38 37.51
CA SER A 45 -19.74 -98.35 38.23
C SER A 45 -20.01 -98.29 39.75
N ALA A 46 -19.43 -99.22 40.50
CA ALA A 46 -19.46 -99.24 41.96
C ALA A 46 -18.30 -98.40 42.51
N ARG A 47 -18.54 -97.10 42.73
CA ARG A 47 -17.69 -96.26 43.58
C ARG A 47 -18.58 -95.31 44.38
N PRO A 48 -18.36 -95.12 45.70
CA PRO A 48 -19.20 -94.24 46.50
C PRO A 48 -19.08 -92.80 45.99
N THR A 49 -20.19 -92.21 45.57
CA THR A 49 -20.26 -90.80 45.21
C THR A 49 -20.19 -89.95 46.47
N VAL A 50 -19.13 -89.15 46.58
CA VAL A 50 -19.06 -88.06 47.54
C VAL A 50 -20.27 -87.15 47.27
N LYS A 51 -21.15 -86.99 48.26
CA LYS A 51 -22.31 -86.10 48.18
C LYS A 51 -21.84 -84.73 47.68
N ALA A 52 -22.27 -84.34 46.48
CA ALA A 52 -22.06 -83.01 45.97
C ALA A 52 -22.69 -82.01 46.94
N ALA A 53 -21.89 -81.06 47.43
CA ALA A 53 -22.39 -79.96 48.22
C ALA A 53 -23.54 -79.27 47.46
N ASN A 54 -24.65 -79.03 48.16
CA ASN A 54 -25.85 -78.36 47.66
C ASN A 54 -25.47 -77.13 46.84
N LYS A 55 -25.61 -77.22 45.51
CA LYS A 55 -25.21 -76.20 44.55
C LYS A 55 -26.28 -75.11 44.36
N GLU A 56 -27.21 -74.98 45.28
CA GLU A 56 -28.03 -73.78 45.41
C GLU A 56 -27.19 -72.67 46.02
N HIS A 57 -26.28 -72.11 45.21
CA HIS A 57 -25.63 -70.86 45.54
C HIS A 57 -26.72 -69.82 45.79
N LYS A 58 -26.77 -69.28 47.03
CA LYS A 58 -27.53 -68.07 47.35
C LYS A 58 -27.28 -67.04 46.25
N LYS A 59 -28.31 -66.72 45.45
CA LYS A 59 -28.22 -65.69 44.41
C LYS A 59 -27.78 -64.39 45.07
N THR A 60 -26.55 -63.96 44.80
CA THR A 60 -26.04 -62.68 45.30
C THR A 60 -26.56 -61.56 44.43
N VAL A 61 -26.67 -60.36 45.00
CA VAL A 61 -27.03 -59.15 44.23
C VAL A 61 -26.06 -58.93 43.07
N GLY A 62 -24.76 -59.21 43.28
CA GLY A 62 -23.75 -59.14 42.22
C GLY A 62 -23.99 -60.12 41.07
N HIS A 63 -24.41 -61.36 41.35
CA HIS A 63 -24.75 -62.34 40.32
C HIS A 63 -25.98 -61.90 39.51
N GLN A 64 -27.01 -61.39 40.19
CA GLN A 64 -28.21 -60.86 39.53
C GLN A 64 -27.86 -59.67 38.63
N PHE A 65 -27.10 -58.69 39.14
CA PHE A 65 -26.66 -57.53 38.37
C PHE A 65 -25.84 -57.94 37.14
N ARG A 66 -24.92 -58.90 37.30
CA ARG A 66 -24.14 -59.43 36.17
C ARG A 66 -25.03 -60.04 35.09
N ASN A 67 -26.00 -60.86 35.46
CA ASN A 67 -26.90 -61.49 34.50
C ASN A 67 -27.77 -60.45 33.79
N SER A 68 -28.32 -59.47 34.52
CA SER A 68 -29.08 -58.36 33.92
C SER A 68 -28.22 -57.51 32.97
N LEU A 69 -26.96 -57.22 33.34
CA LEU A 69 -26.04 -56.47 32.48
C LEU A 69 -25.70 -57.25 31.21
N HIS A 70 -25.49 -58.56 31.32
CA HIS A 70 -25.21 -59.41 30.15
C HIS A 70 -26.38 -59.41 29.17
N LEU A 71 -27.61 -59.58 29.66
CA LEU A 71 -28.82 -59.55 28.83
C LEU A 71 -29.00 -58.19 28.14
N LEU A 72 -28.71 -57.09 28.84
CA LEU A 72 -28.72 -55.75 28.28
C LEU A 72 -27.69 -55.61 27.14
N MET A 73 -26.46 -56.07 27.36
CA MET A 73 -25.40 -55.98 26.35
C MET A 73 -25.71 -56.81 25.11
N GLU A 74 -26.29 -58.00 25.26
CA GLU A 74 -26.75 -58.83 24.14
C GLU A 74 -27.78 -58.09 23.28
N THR A 75 -28.78 -57.48 23.94
CA THR A 75 -29.80 -56.66 23.26
C THR A 75 -29.17 -55.46 22.53
N LEU A 76 -28.24 -54.75 23.16
CA LEU A 76 -27.58 -53.59 22.56
C LEU A 76 -26.68 -53.99 21.39
N ASN A 77 -25.94 -55.10 21.49
CA ASN A 77 -25.04 -55.58 20.44
C ASN A 77 -25.77 -56.07 19.19
N ALA A 78 -27.06 -56.43 19.30
CA ALA A 78 -27.91 -56.75 18.16
C ALA A 78 -28.39 -55.51 17.38
N THR A 79 -28.12 -54.30 17.87
CA THR A 79 -28.56 -53.03 17.28
C THR A 79 -27.39 -52.16 16.83
N THR A 80 -27.69 -51.09 16.08
CA THR A 80 -26.71 -50.04 15.75
C THR A 80 -26.73 -48.95 16.83
N PRO A 81 -25.65 -48.78 17.63
CA PRO A 81 -25.67 -47.84 18.75
C PRO A 81 -25.51 -46.39 18.30
N HIS A 82 -26.27 -45.50 18.93
CA HIS A 82 -26.11 -44.05 18.83
C HIS A 82 -25.76 -43.49 20.20
N TYR A 83 -24.70 -42.67 20.27
CA TYR A 83 -24.15 -42.20 21.55
C TYR A 83 -24.52 -40.74 21.82
N VAL A 84 -25.12 -40.48 22.98
CA VAL A 84 -25.31 -39.14 23.53
C VAL A 84 -24.51 -39.05 24.83
N ARG A 85 -23.64 -38.04 24.96
CA ARG A 85 -22.83 -37.79 26.16
C ARG A 85 -23.27 -36.48 26.81
N CYS A 86 -23.91 -36.58 27.97
CA CYS A 86 -24.36 -35.41 28.72
C CYS A 86 -23.21 -34.85 29.59
N ILE A 87 -23.00 -33.54 29.58
CA ILE A 87 -21.99 -32.86 30.38
C ILE A 87 -22.68 -31.85 31.30
N LYS A 88 -22.46 -31.97 32.61
CA LYS A 88 -22.93 -31.01 33.61
C LYS A 88 -22.04 -29.76 33.57
N PRO A 89 -22.56 -28.56 33.28
CA PRO A 89 -21.74 -27.37 33.04
C PRO A 89 -21.20 -26.74 34.33
N ASN A 90 -21.93 -26.84 35.45
CA ASN A 90 -21.53 -26.37 36.77
C ASN A 90 -22.28 -27.16 37.85
N ASP A 91 -21.74 -27.19 39.07
CA ASP A 91 -22.35 -27.92 40.19
C ASP A 91 -23.47 -27.14 40.91
N GLU A 92 -23.48 -25.82 40.79
CA GLU A 92 -24.41 -24.88 41.42
C GLU A 92 -25.78 -24.78 40.72
N LYS A 93 -25.98 -25.51 39.62
CA LYS A 93 -27.18 -25.50 38.77
C LYS A 93 -27.51 -24.13 38.18
N LEU A 94 -26.51 -23.28 38.01
CA LEU A 94 -26.68 -21.97 37.39
C LEU A 94 -26.87 -22.12 35.87
N PRO A 95 -27.80 -21.36 35.26
CA PRO A 95 -27.95 -21.38 33.81
C PRO A 95 -26.72 -20.77 33.14
N PHE A 96 -26.30 -21.33 31.99
CA PHE A 96 -25.20 -20.82 31.13
C PHE A 96 -23.85 -20.56 31.82
N THR A 97 -23.64 -21.10 33.02
CA THR A 97 -22.38 -20.97 33.75
C THR A 97 -21.53 -22.21 33.51
N PHE A 98 -20.27 -22.05 33.11
CA PHE A 98 -19.38 -23.15 32.75
C PHE A 98 -18.17 -23.19 33.67
N ASP A 99 -18.00 -24.27 34.43
CA ASP A 99 -16.79 -24.55 35.18
C ASP A 99 -15.85 -25.44 34.35
N PRO A 100 -14.69 -24.91 33.88
CA PRO A 100 -13.74 -25.67 33.09
C PRO A 100 -13.16 -26.87 33.82
N LYS A 101 -12.95 -26.79 35.14
CA LYS A 101 -12.34 -27.89 35.91
C LYS A 101 -13.31 -29.06 35.97
N ARG A 102 -14.58 -28.79 36.30
CA ARG A 102 -15.65 -29.79 36.32
C ARG A 102 -15.93 -30.38 34.94
N ALA A 103 -15.88 -29.57 33.88
CA ALA A 103 -16.07 -30.06 32.52
C ALA A 103 -14.93 -30.99 32.08
N VAL A 104 -13.66 -30.62 32.31
CA VAL A 104 -12.50 -31.46 31.94
C VAL A 104 -12.51 -32.79 32.68
N GLN A 105 -12.87 -32.80 33.97
CA GLN A 105 -13.02 -34.03 34.75
C GLN A 105 -14.05 -34.98 34.12
N GLN A 106 -15.22 -34.45 33.72
CA GLN A 106 -16.25 -35.23 33.03
C GLN A 106 -15.79 -35.73 31.66
N LEU A 107 -15.12 -34.88 30.87
CA LEU A 107 -14.62 -35.28 29.54
C LEU A 107 -13.60 -36.43 29.62
N ARG A 108 -12.79 -36.48 30.68
CA ARG A 108 -11.91 -37.62 30.98
C ARG A 108 -12.71 -38.86 31.39
N ALA A 109 -13.59 -38.74 32.40
CA ALA A 109 -14.35 -39.86 32.94
C ALA A 109 -15.32 -40.49 31.92
N CYS A 110 -15.92 -39.69 31.04
CA CYS A 110 -16.82 -40.14 29.99
C CYS A 110 -16.10 -40.72 28.75
N GLY A 111 -14.76 -40.73 28.72
CA GLY A 111 -13.96 -41.25 27.60
C GLY A 111 -14.02 -40.39 26.33
N VAL A 112 -14.50 -39.15 26.41
CA VAL A 112 -14.59 -38.24 25.25
C VAL A 112 -13.20 -37.88 24.77
N LEU A 113 -12.29 -37.54 25.69
CA LEU A 113 -10.90 -37.22 25.32
C LEU A 113 -10.17 -38.43 24.72
N GLU A 114 -10.48 -39.63 25.20
CA GLU A 114 -9.92 -40.87 24.67
C GLU A 114 -10.42 -41.17 23.26
N THR A 115 -11.71 -40.94 23.01
CA THR A 115 -12.31 -41.03 21.68
C THR A 115 -11.67 -40.02 20.71
N ILE A 116 -11.40 -38.80 21.19
CA ILE A 116 -10.68 -37.78 20.42
C ILE A 116 -9.24 -38.21 20.16
N ARG A 117 -8.54 -38.78 21.16
CA ARG A 117 -7.17 -39.27 21.04
C ARG A 117 -7.04 -40.34 19.95
N ILE A 118 -7.93 -41.33 19.96
CA ILE A 118 -7.99 -42.37 18.93
C ILE A 118 -8.30 -41.74 17.55
N SER A 119 -9.26 -40.81 17.49
CA SER A 119 -9.60 -40.10 16.26
C SER A 119 -8.46 -39.25 15.70
N ALA A 120 -7.65 -38.65 16.59
CA ALA A 120 -6.50 -37.83 16.24
C ALA A 120 -5.31 -38.66 15.74
N ALA A 121 -5.15 -39.89 16.25
CA ALA A 121 -4.17 -40.86 15.74
C ALA A 121 -4.52 -41.37 14.32
N GLY A 122 -5.76 -41.18 13.86
CA GLY A 122 -6.19 -41.41 12.48
C GLY A 122 -6.09 -40.14 11.63
N TYR A 123 -7.23 -39.74 11.07
CA TYR A 123 -7.37 -38.56 10.22
C TYR A 123 -8.47 -37.63 10.77
N PRO A 124 -8.15 -36.77 11.76
CA PRO A 124 -9.13 -35.97 12.46
C PRO A 124 -9.73 -34.85 11.58
N SER A 125 -8.96 -34.31 10.64
CA SER A 125 -9.38 -33.23 9.76
C SER A 125 -10.01 -33.79 8.49
N ARG A 126 -11.27 -33.45 8.22
CA ARG A 126 -12.05 -34.01 7.09
C ARG A 126 -12.67 -32.88 6.28
N TRP A 127 -12.36 -32.81 5.00
CA TRP A 127 -12.83 -31.75 4.10
C TRP A 127 -13.55 -32.35 2.91
N THR A 128 -14.66 -31.74 2.47
CA THR A 128 -15.24 -32.13 1.17
C THR A 128 -14.33 -31.66 0.04
N TYR A 129 -14.37 -32.35 -1.09
CA TYR A 129 -13.62 -31.91 -2.29
C TYR A 129 -13.99 -30.48 -2.71
N HIS A 130 -15.26 -30.10 -2.54
CA HIS A 130 -15.74 -28.76 -2.87
C HIS A 130 -15.13 -27.68 -1.97
N ASP A 131 -15.19 -27.86 -0.66
CA ASP A 131 -14.71 -26.86 0.30
C ASP A 131 -13.20 -26.71 0.24
N PHE A 132 -12.50 -27.84 0.05
CA PHE A 132 -11.06 -27.86 -0.15
C PHE A 132 -10.66 -27.05 -1.38
N LEU A 133 -11.32 -27.25 -2.52
CA LEU A 133 -11.02 -26.47 -3.73
C LEU A 133 -11.30 -24.98 -3.53
N ASN A 134 -12.48 -24.62 -3.04
CA ASN A 134 -12.83 -23.21 -2.88
C ASN A 134 -11.83 -22.48 -1.97
N ARG A 135 -11.33 -23.16 -0.93
CA ARG A 135 -10.34 -22.60 -0.01
C ARG A 135 -8.91 -22.63 -0.55
N TYR A 136 -8.46 -23.69 -1.21
CA TYR A 136 -7.05 -23.85 -1.58
C TYR A 136 -6.75 -23.62 -3.06
N ARG A 137 -7.74 -23.24 -3.88
CA ARG A 137 -7.56 -22.90 -5.31
C ARG A 137 -6.46 -21.87 -5.58
N VAL A 138 -6.23 -20.94 -4.66
CA VAL A 138 -5.16 -19.92 -4.77
C VAL A 138 -3.74 -20.53 -4.75
N LEU A 139 -3.58 -21.73 -4.19
CA LEU A 139 -2.30 -22.45 -4.16
C LEU A 139 -1.98 -23.16 -5.49
N MET A 140 -2.96 -23.29 -6.39
CA MET A 140 -2.75 -23.91 -7.69
C MET A 140 -1.78 -23.07 -8.54
N LYS A 141 -0.74 -23.72 -9.06
CA LYS A 141 0.23 -23.09 -9.98
C LYS A 141 -0.24 -23.14 -11.43
N ASP A 142 -0.87 -24.25 -11.84
CA ASP A 142 -1.26 -24.49 -13.21
C ASP A 142 -2.75 -24.22 -13.46
N LYS A 143 -3.05 -23.33 -14.41
CA LYS A 143 -4.41 -22.99 -14.84
C LYS A 143 -5.03 -24.09 -15.70
N SER A 144 -4.24 -24.97 -16.31
CA SER A 144 -4.72 -26.09 -17.14
C SER A 144 -5.60 -27.05 -16.31
N ILE A 145 -5.18 -27.29 -15.06
CA ILE A 145 -5.85 -28.18 -14.11
C ILE A 145 -7.23 -27.64 -13.74
N SER A 146 -7.42 -26.32 -13.71
CA SER A 146 -8.72 -25.72 -13.41
C SER A 146 -9.78 -25.95 -14.50
N LYS A 147 -9.41 -26.36 -15.72
CA LYS A 147 -10.37 -26.59 -16.81
C LYS A 147 -11.01 -27.99 -16.75
N LYS A 148 -10.48 -28.90 -15.95
CA LYS A 148 -11.06 -30.24 -15.77
C LYS A 148 -12.38 -30.11 -14.98
N LYS A 149 -13.44 -30.80 -15.43
CA LYS A 149 -14.72 -30.84 -14.69
C LYS A 149 -14.64 -31.65 -13.39
N ASP A 150 -13.70 -32.60 -13.31
CA ASP A 150 -13.59 -33.48 -12.15
C ASP A 150 -12.85 -32.82 -10.97
N LYS A 151 -13.64 -32.41 -9.97
CA LYS A 151 -13.16 -31.81 -8.71
C LYS A 151 -12.24 -32.75 -7.93
N THR A 152 -12.48 -34.06 -7.99
CA THR A 152 -11.71 -35.04 -7.21
C THR A 152 -10.29 -35.15 -7.73
N LEU A 153 -10.13 -35.28 -9.04
CA LEU A 153 -8.83 -35.33 -9.70
C LEU A 153 -8.04 -34.03 -9.50
N ILE A 154 -8.70 -32.87 -9.56
CA ILE A 154 -8.05 -31.58 -9.27
C ILE A 154 -7.48 -31.55 -7.85
N CYS A 155 -8.26 -32.00 -6.86
CA CYS A 155 -7.78 -32.06 -5.47
C CYS A 155 -6.60 -33.01 -5.32
N LYS A 156 -6.64 -34.17 -5.97
CA LYS A 156 -5.55 -35.16 -5.95
C LYS A 156 -4.25 -34.56 -6.45
N THR A 157 -4.26 -34.03 -7.68
CA THR A 157 -3.08 -33.41 -8.28
C THR A 157 -2.57 -32.20 -7.48
N LEU A 158 -3.48 -31.37 -6.94
CA LEU A 158 -3.08 -30.25 -6.10
C LEU A 158 -2.39 -30.73 -4.83
N LEU A 159 -2.96 -31.72 -4.13
CA LEU A 159 -2.46 -32.14 -2.84
C LEU A 159 -1.12 -32.88 -2.94
N GLU A 160 -0.98 -33.77 -3.92
CA GLU A 160 0.27 -34.46 -4.24
C GLU A 160 1.40 -33.47 -4.60
N SER A 161 1.06 -32.30 -5.16
CA SER A 161 2.04 -31.25 -5.45
C SER A 161 2.48 -30.44 -4.22
N LEU A 162 1.65 -30.41 -3.16
CA LEU A 162 1.87 -29.60 -1.95
C LEU A 162 2.45 -30.42 -0.79
N ILE A 163 2.01 -31.67 -0.65
CA ILE A 163 2.40 -32.59 0.42
C ILE A 163 3.02 -33.84 -0.24
N LYS A 164 4.31 -34.06 -0.01
CA LYS A 164 5.05 -35.16 -0.63
C LYS A 164 4.79 -36.52 0.03
N ASP A 165 4.48 -36.51 1.32
CA ASP A 165 4.25 -37.74 2.09
C ASP A 165 2.78 -38.17 1.96
N PRO A 166 2.49 -39.32 1.31
CA PRO A 166 1.13 -39.81 1.12
C PRO A 166 0.47 -40.36 2.40
N ASP A 167 1.19 -40.62 3.50
CA ASP A 167 0.53 -41.01 4.78
C ASP A 167 -0.14 -39.80 5.47
N GLN A 168 0.20 -38.59 5.06
CA GLN A 168 -0.34 -37.37 5.66
C GLN A 168 -1.79 -37.08 5.25
N PHE A 169 -2.26 -37.71 4.16
CA PHE A 169 -3.61 -37.53 3.67
C PHE A 169 -4.15 -38.77 2.97
N GLN A 170 -5.47 -38.94 2.96
CA GLN A 170 -6.14 -40.03 2.23
C GLN A 170 -7.39 -39.51 1.52
N PHE A 171 -7.69 -40.09 0.36
CA PHE A 171 -8.86 -39.74 -0.45
C PHE A 171 -9.99 -40.74 -0.23
N GLY A 172 -11.11 -40.27 0.32
CA GLY A 172 -12.36 -41.02 0.36
C GLY A 172 -13.25 -40.73 -0.85
N CYS A 173 -14.44 -41.35 -0.89
CA CYS A 173 -15.40 -41.13 -1.98
C CYS A 173 -15.87 -39.67 -2.08
N THR A 174 -16.11 -39.01 -0.94
CA THR A 174 -16.69 -37.65 -0.89
C THR A 174 -15.81 -36.61 -0.19
N LYS A 175 -14.80 -37.07 0.56
CA LYS A 175 -13.99 -36.25 1.46
C LYS A 175 -12.51 -36.60 1.38
N ILE A 176 -11.69 -35.62 1.70
CA ILE A 176 -10.25 -35.73 1.91
C ILE A 176 -10.00 -35.77 3.42
N PHE A 177 -9.17 -36.71 3.83
CA PHE A 177 -8.84 -37.00 5.22
C PHE A 177 -7.39 -36.57 5.47
N PHE A 178 -7.15 -35.83 6.54
CA PHE A 178 -5.85 -35.26 6.87
C PHE A 178 -5.39 -35.65 8.27
N ARG A 179 -4.09 -35.96 8.39
CA ARG A 179 -3.42 -36.06 9.69
C ARG A 179 -3.46 -34.72 10.43
N ALA A 180 -3.26 -34.77 11.74
CA ALA A 180 -3.18 -33.56 12.56
C ALA A 180 -2.07 -32.62 12.05
N GLY A 181 -2.33 -31.31 12.05
CA GLY A 181 -1.38 -30.28 11.60
C GLY A 181 -1.33 -30.02 10.10
N GLN A 182 -1.78 -30.94 9.24
CA GLN A 182 -1.68 -30.76 7.78
C GLN A 182 -2.55 -29.62 7.23
N VAL A 183 -3.76 -29.45 7.77
CA VAL A 183 -4.62 -28.30 7.40
C VAL A 183 -3.97 -26.97 7.83
N ALA A 184 -3.32 -26.93 9.00
CA ALA A 184 -2.61 -25.74 9.46
C ALA A 184 -1.39 -25.43 8.56
N TYR A 185 -0.69 -26.46 8.08
CA TYR A 185 0.38 -26.31 7.09
C TYR A 185 -0.15 -25.73 5.75
N LEU A 186 -1.29 -26.20 5.25
CA LEU A 186 -1.92 -25.64 4.06
C LEU A 186 -2.37 -24.18 4.25
N GLU A 187 -2.91 -23.83 5.42
CA GLU A 187 -3.23 -22.43 5.75
C GLU A 187 -1.98 -21.55 5.77
N LYS A 188 -0.86 -22.06 6.30
CA LYS A 188 0.43 -21.35 6.26
C LYS A 188 0.88 -21.08 4.83
N LEU A 189 0.85 -22.09 3.95
CA LEU A 189 1.19 -21.91 2.53
C LEU A 189 0.29 -20.88 1.84
N ARG A 190 -1.01 -20.89 2.17
CA ARG A 190 -1.98 -19.91 1.64
C ARG A 190 -1.65 -18.49 2.12
N ALA A 191 -1.31 -18.32 3.41
CA ALA A 191 -0.90 -17.05 3.95
C ALA A 191 0.40 -16.52 3.28
N ASP A 192 1.38 -17.40 3.07
CA ASP A 192 2.64 -17.05 2.40
C ASP A 192 2.42 -16.61 0.94
N LYS A 193 1.50 -17.29 0.23
CA LYS A 193 1.11 -16.91 -1.14
C LYS A 193 0.50 -15.51 -1.18
N PHE A 194 -0.41 -15.19 -0.26
CA PHE A 194 -1.01 -13.85 -0.18
C PHE A 194 0.01 -12.78 0.23
N ARG A 195 0.93 -13.09 1.14
CA ARG A 195 2.03 -12.20 1.52
C ARG A 195 2.90 -11.86 0.32
N ALA A 196 3.31 -12.86 -0.45
CA ALA A 196 4.09 -12.66 -1.67
C ALA A 196 3.36 -11.81 -2.71
N ALA A 197 2.07 -12.08 -2.95
CA ALA A 197 1.23 -11.29 -3.87
C ALA A 197 1.12 -9.83 -3.41
N THR A 198 0.92 -9.60 -2.11
CA THR A 198 0.85 -8.26 -1.51
C THR A 198 2.16 -7.50 -1.73
N ILE A 199 3.30 -8.13 -1.46
CA ILE A 199 4.62 -7.53 -1.70
C ILE A 199 4.81 -7.17 -3.18
N MET A 200 4.35 -8.01 -4.12
CA MET A 200 4.42 -7.70 -5.55
C MET A 200 3.58 -6.49 -5.95
N ILE A 201 2.38 -6.34 -5.38
CA ILE A 201 1.54 -5.17 -5.62
C ILE A 201 2.22 -3.93 -5.03
N GLN A 202 2.65 -4.01 -3.76
CA GLN A 202 3.28 -2.90 -3.05
C GLN A 202 4.55 -2.41 -3.75
N LYS A 203 5.47 -3.30 -4.15
CA LYS A 203 6.70 -2.89 -4.84
C LYS A 203 6.40 -2.18 -6.17
N THR A 204 5.39 -2.64 -6.90
CA THR A 204 4.98 -2.08 -8.19
C THR A 204 4.40 -0.68 -8.01
N VAL A 205 3.49 -0.51 -7.04
CA VAL A 205 2.86 0.77 -6.72
C VAL A 205 3.89 1.78 -6.21
N ARG A 206 4.78 1.37 -5.28
CA ARG A 206 5.87 2.22 -4.78
C ARG A 206 6.80 2.68 -5.91
N GLY A 207 7.18 1.77 -6.81
CA GLY A 207 7.99 2.09 -7.98
C GLY A 207 7.29 3.06 -8.95
N TRP A 208 6.00 2.85 -9.22
CA TRP A 208 5.20 3.77 -10.04
C TRP A 208 5.12 5.17 -9.43
N MET A 209 4.84 5.25 -8.12
CA MET A 209 4.74 6.51 -7.39
C MET A 209 6.05 7.30 -7.46
N GLN A 210 7.20 6.64 -7.25
CA GLN A 210 8.49 7.32 -7.35
C GLN A 210 8.85 7.75 -8.77
N ARG A 211 8.59 6.93 -9.79
CA ARG A 211 8.78 7.34 -11.19
C ARG A 211 7.92 8.54 -11.56
N ARG A 212 6.71 8.64 -11.03
CA ARG A 212 5.82 9.79 -11.22
C ARG A 212 6.36 11.04 -10.52
N LYS A 213 6.82 10.92 -9.27
CA LYS A 213 7.44 12.03 -8.51
C LYS A 213 8.69 12.55 -9.22
N TYR A 214 9.60 11.66 -9.61
CA TYR A 214 10.83 12.00 -10.33
C TYR A 214 10.55 12.75 -11.64
N ARG A 215 9.60 12.27 -12.45
CA ARG A 215 9.22 12.95 -13.70
C ARG A 215 8.75 14.38 -13.46
N LYS A 216 7.87 14.60 -12.48
CA LYS A 216 7.41 15.95 -12.11
C LYS A 216 8.56 16.87 -11.69
N THR A 217 9.44 16.38 -10.81
CA THR A 217 10.61 17.16 -10.36
C THR A 217 11.56 17.47 -11.51
N ARG A 218 11.81 16.50 -12.40
CA ARG A 218 12.65 16.70 -13.59
C ARG A 218 12.06 17.72 -14.55
N GLU A 219 10.76 17.65 -14.84
CA GLU A 219 10.07 18.62 -15.69
C GLU A 219 10.16 20.04 -15.11
N ALA A 220 9.89 20.21 -13.81
CA ALA A 220 10.03 21.50 -13.14
C ALA A 220 11.46 22.05 -13.23
N ALA A 221 12.47 21.20 -12.99
CA ALA A 221 13.88 21.59 -13.11
C ALA A 221 14.23 22.02 -14.54
N LEU A 222 13.78 21.29 -15.56
CA LEU A 222 14.01 21.63 -16.97
C LEU A 222 13.34 22.96 -17.34
N ILE A 223 12.14 23.24 -16.84
CA ILE A 223 11.45 24.51 -17.04
C ILE A 223 12.27 25.66 -16.44
N ILE A 224 12.67 25.55 -15.17
CA ILE A 224 13.49 26.58 -14.50
C ILE A 224 14.79 26.80 -15.30
N GLN A 225 15.50 25.74 -15.65
CA GLN A 225 16.73 25.83 -16.42
C GLN A 225 16.53 26.53 -17.78
N ARG A 226 15.43 26.25 -18.50
CA ARG A 226 15.08 26.92 -19.76
C ARG A 226 14.89 28.43 -19.55
N PHE A 227 14.10 28.82 -18.54
CA PHE A 227 13.85 30.23 -18.25
C PHE A 227 15.10 30.97 -17.80
N THR A 228 15.91 30.35 -16.92
CA THR A 228 17.17 30.93 -16.45
C THR A 228 18.16 31.14 -17.58
N ARG A 229 18.35 30.16 -18.48
CA ARG A 229 19.21 30.32 -19.66
C ARG A 229 18.74 31.48 -20.54
N GLY A 230 17.43 31.59 -20.79
CA GLY A 230 16.86 32.71 -21.54
C GLY A 230 17.03 34.06 -20.86
N TYR A 231 16.88 34.13 -19.53
CA TYR A 231 17.10 35.36 -18.76
C TYR A 231 18.56 35.81 -18.81
N LEU A 232 19.52 34.90 -18.61
CA LEU A 232 20.94 35.22 -18.69
C LEU A 232 21.34 35.78 -20.06
N ALA A 233 20.83 35.18 -21.15
CA ALA A 233 21.07 35.66 -22.51
C ALA A 233 20.52 37.08 -22.74
N ARG A 234 19.28 37.36 -22.30
CA ARG A 234 18.68 38.70 -22.41
C ARG A 234 19.44 39.73 -21.57
N ARG A 235 19.80 39.38 -20.34
CA ARG A 235 20.56 40.25 -19.44
C ARG A 235 21.93 40.62 -20.04
N LEU A 236 22.62 39.66 -20.66
CA LEU A 236 23.88 39.92 -21.37
C LEU A 236 23.67 40.85 -22.57
N ALA A 237 22.66 40.58 -23.40
CA ALA A 237 22.33 41.41 -24.55
C ALA A 237 22.00 42.86 -24.14
N ASP A 238 21.20 43.04 -23.08
CA ASP A 238 20.86 44.37 -22.54
C ASP A 238 22.09 45.10 -22.02
N HIS A 239 22.98 44.40 -21.32
CA HIS A 239 24.24 44.97 -20.87
C HIS A 239 25.09 45.46 -22.05
N LEU A 240 25.26 44.64 -23.10
CA LEU A 240 25.99 45.02 -24.32
C LEU A 240 25.33 46.20 -25.07
N ARG A 241 24.00 46.25 -25.12
CA ARG A 241 23.27 47.38 -25.73
C ARG A 241 23.50 48.67 -24.95
N LYS A 242 23.42 48.61 -23.61
CA LYS A 242 23.65 49.76 -22.72
C LYS A 242 25.09 50.27 -22.81
N THR A 243 26.08 49.38 -22.77
CA THR A 243 27.49 49.77 -22.90
C THR A 243 27.78 50.38 -24.27
N ARG A 244 27.24 49.80 -25.35
CA ARG A 244 27.35 50.39 -26.69
C ARG A 244 26.69 51.76 -26.80
N ALA A 245 25.50 51.94 -26.22
CA ALA A 245 24.83 53.24 -26.21
C ALA A 245 25.66 54.29 -25.45
N ALA A 246 26.20 53.92 -24.28
CA ALA A 246 27.06 54.79 -23.49
C ALA A 246 28.34 55.19 -24.26
N THR A 247 29.01 54.25 -24.93
CA THR A 247 30.21 54.57 -25.72
C THR A 247 29.91 55.47 -26.91
N ILE A 248 28.78 55.28 -27.61
CA ILE A 248 28.34 56.18 -28.69
C ILE A 248 28.11 57.59 -28.15
N PHE A 249 27.38 57.71 -27.03
CA PHE A 249 27.09 59.01 -26.41
C PHE A 249 28.38 59.71 -25.97
N GLN A 250 29.27 59.01 -25.26
CA GLN A 250 30.56 59.54 -24.83
C GLN A 250 31.42 59.99 -26.01
N LYS A 251 31.51 59.18 -27.08
CA LYS A 251 32.23 59.52 -28.31
C LYS A 251 31.67 60.80 -28.94
N GLN A 252 30.35 60.88 -29.10
CA GLN A 252 29.69 62.03 -29.72
C GLN A 252 29.89 63.30 -28.89
N TYR A 253 29.72 63.22 -27.57
CA TYR A 253 29.95 64.33 -26.66
C TYR A 253 31.39 64.83 -26.73
N ARG A 254 32.39 63.93 -26.66
CA ARG A 254 33.81 64.29 -26.75
C ARG A 254 34.12 65.00 -28.07
N MET A 255 33.61 64.48 -29.20
CA MET A 255 33.78 65.11 -30.51
C MET A 255 33.13 66.51 -30.57
N LEU A 256 31.87 66.62 -30.15
CA LEU A 256 31.14 67.89 -30.17
C LEU A 256 31.81 68.97 -29.31
N ARG A 257 32.32 68.59 -28.13
CA ARG A 257 33.04 69.50 -27.23
C ARG A 257 34.26 70.11 -27.92
N ILE A 258 35.11 69.28 -28.54
CA ILE A 258 36.30 69.74 -29.27
C ILE A 258 35.92 70.58 -30.49
N ARG A 259 34.92 70.15 -31.27
CA ARG A 259 34.45 70.89 -32.45
C ARG A 259 33.95 72.29 -32.10
N ARG A 260 33.15 72.42 -31.05
CA ARG A 260 32.64 73.73 -30.57
C ARG A 260 33.77 74.65 -30.12
N ALA A 261 34.73 74.14 -29.35
CA ALA A 261 35.90 74.91 -28.93
C ALA A 261 36.72 75.43 -30.13
N TYR A 262 37.00 74.56 -31.10
CA TYR A 262 37.69 74.93 -32.33
C TYR A 262 36.91 75.98 -33.14
N GLN A 263 35.59 75.80 -33.29
CA GLN A 263 34.73 76.74 -34.01
C GLN A 263 34.71 78.13 -33.36
N ALA A 264 34.67 78.21 -32.02
CA ALA A 264 34.71 79.47 -31.30
C ALA A 264 36.03 80.22 -31.55
N ILE A 265 37.17 79.54 -31.45
CA ILE A 265 38.49 80.12 -31.74
C ILE A 265 38.57 80.57 -33.21
N ARG A 266 38.12 79.72 -34.15
CA ARG A 266 38.10 80.05 -35.58
C ARG A 266 37.23 81.29 -35.87
N GLN A 267 36.06 81.39 -35.25
CA GLN A 267 35.16 82.53 -35.47
C GLN A 267 35.74 83.81 -34.88
N ALA A 268 36.36 83.75 -33.69
CA ALA A 268 37.08 84.88 -33.11
C ALA A 268 38.24 85.33 -34.01
N ALA A 269 39.04 84.40 -34.52
CA ALA A 269 40.15 84.69 -35.43
C ALA A 269 39.67 85.35 -36.73
N ILE A 270 38.62 84.82 -37.38
CA ILE A 270 38.03 85.41 -38.59
C ILE A 270 37.51 86.83 -38.32
N THR A 271 36.87 87.04 -37.16
CA THR A 271 36.34 88.35 -36.76
C THR A 271 37.48 89.35 -36.54
N ILE A 272 38.53 88.98 -35.80
CA ILE A 272 39.70 89.83 -35.59
C ILE A 272 40.35 90.15 -36.94
N GLN A 273 40.54 89.16 -37.80
CA GLN A 273 41.12 89.34 -39.14
C GLN A 273 40.28 90.27 -40.03
N SER A 274 38.95 90.18 -40.00
CA SER A 274 38.09 91.07 -40.79
C SER A 274 38.13 92.51 -40.27
N PHE A 275 38.07 92.72 -38.94
CA PHE A 275 38.16 94.04 -38.32
C PHE A 275 39.53 94.70 -38.55
N THR A 276 40.62 93.93 -38.40
CA THR A 276 41.99 94.42 -38.65
C THR A 276 42.21 94.80 -40.11
N ARG A 277 41.78 93.96 -41.06
CA ARG A 277 41.78 94.31 -42.50
C ARG A 277 40.98 95.59 -42.76
N GLY A 278 39.77 95.70 -42.21
CA GLY A 278 38.94 96.90 -42.34
C GLY A 278 39.51 98.15 -41.67
N MET A 279 40.21 98.01 -40.55
CA MET A 279 40.92 99.11 -39.88
C MET A 279 42.10 99.60 -40.74
N PHE A 280 42.88 98.69 -41.31
CA PHE A 280 44.02 99.03 -42.16
C PHE A 280 43.58 99.82 -43.39
N VAL A 281 42.51 99.36 -44.07
CA VAL A 281 41.92 100.07 -45.22
C VAL A 281 41.44 101.47 -44.82
N ARG A 282 40.72 101.61 -43.69
CA ARG A 282 40.25 102.92 -43.21
C ARG A 282 41.40 103.87 -42.84
N LYS A 283 42.45 103.37 -42.18
CA LYS A 283 43.65 104.16 -41.87
C LYS A 283 44.34 104.65 -43.14
N ASN A 284 44.48 103.78 -44.14
CA ASN A 284 45.06 104.16 -45.43
C ASN A 284 44.20 105.21 -46.16
N TYR A 285 42.88 105.02 -46.16
CA TYR A 285 41.93 106.00 -46.73
C TYR A 285 42.01 107.36 -46.02
N GLN A 286 42.10 107.37 -44.68
CA GLN A 286 42.22 108.61 -43.91
C GLN A 286 43.52 109.36 -44.23
N LYS A 287 44.64 108.64 -44.42
CA LYS A 287 45.90 109.24 -44.88
C LYS A 287 45.74 109.91 -46.25
N ILE A 288 45.16 109.19 -47.22
CA ILE A 288 44.86 109.73 -48.56
C ILE A 288 43.93 110.95 -48.46
N LEU A 289 42.91 110.91 -47.60
CA LEU A 289 41.99 112.02 -47.39
C LEU A 289 42.69 113.24 -46.80
N MET A 290 43.56 113.06 -45.80
CA MET A 290 44.36 114.14 -45.21
C MET A 290 45.26 114.80 -46.27
N GLU A 291 45.94 114.00 -47.09
CA GLU A 291 46.77 114.49 -48.21
C GLU A 291 45.90 115.29 -49.21
N TYR A 292 44.74 114.77 -49.59
CA TYR A 292 43.79 115.47 -50.47
C TYR A 292 43.30 116.80 -49.86
N LYS A 293 42.92 116.80 -48.57
CA LYS A 293 42.49 118.03 -47.88
C LYS A 293 43.60 119.07 -47.81
N ALA A 294 44.85 118.65 -47.58
CA ALA A 294 46.00 119.53 -47.63
C ALA A 294 46.18 120.15 -49.02
N ILE A 295 46.03 119.37 -50.11
CA ILE A 295 46.06 119.88 -51.49
C ILE A 295 44.96 120.93 -51.71
N VAL A 296 43.73 120.69 -51.25
CA VAL A 296 42.62 121.65 -51.37
C VAL A 296 42.94 122.96 -50.62
N LEU A 297 43.41 122.86 -49.37
CA LEU A 297 43.84 124.03 -48.59
C LEU A 297 44.95 124.82 -49.28
N GLN A 298 46.00 124.12 -49.74
CA GLN A 298 47.11 124.73 -50.49
C GLN A 298 46.64 125.40 -51.79
N LYS A 299 45.67 124.81 -52.51
CA LYS A 299 45.06 125.41 -53.69
C LYS A 299 44.35 126.72 -53.34
N HIS A 300 43.55 126.75 -52.27
CA HIS A 300 42.83 127.95 -51.83
C HIS A 300 43.77 129.05 -51.34
N THR A 301 44.81 128.71 -50.57
CA THR A 301 45.81 129.69 -50.08
C THR A 301 46.64 130.26 -51.23
N ARG A 302 47.08 129.45 -52.19
CA ARG A 302 47.75 129.94 -53.41
C ARG A 302 46.87 130.90 -54.21
N ALA A 303 45.58 130.57 -54.38
CA ALA A 303 44.63 131.45 -55.06
C ALA A 303 44.42 132.78 -54.29
N TRP A 304 44.38 132.75 -52.95
CA TRP A 304 44.31 133.95 -52.13
C TRP A 304 45.58 134.81 -52.23
N LEU A 305 46.77 134.20 -52.19
CA LEU A 305 48.06 134.87 -52.42
C LEU A 305 48.12 135.56 -53.78
N ALA A 306 47.68 134.88 -54.85
CA ALA A 306 47.60 135.45 -56.19
C ALA A 306 46.65 136.67 -56.26
N ARG A 307 45.46 136.58 -55.64
CA ARG A 307 44.52 137.71 -55.54
C ARG A 307 45.10 138.87 -54.73
N LYS A 308 45.78 138.59 -53.61
CA LYS A 308 46.45 139.61 -52.79
C LYS A 308 47.56 140.31 -53.57
N ASN A 309 48.37 139.56 -54.31
CA ASN A 309 49.40 140.12 -55.18
C ASN A 309 48.78 140.96 -56.31
N LEU A 310 47.73 140.48 -56.98
CA LEU A 310 47.01 141.26 -58.00
C LEU A 310 46.43 142.56 -57.41
N SER A 311 45.87 142.52 -56.20
CA SER A 311 45.38 143.71 -55.51
C SER A 311 46.51 144.69 -55.18
N LYS A 312 47.67 144.20 -54.74
CA LYS A 312 48.87 145.02 -54.54
C LYS A 312 49.36 145.66 -55.84
N PHE A 313 49.46 144.88 -56.92
CA PHE A 313 49.85 145.38 -58.24
C PHE A 313 48.82 146.38 -58.80
N ARG A 314 47.53 146.17 -58.60
CA ARG A 314 46.47 147.13 -58.96
C ARG A 314 46.59 148.42 -58.16
N CYS A 315 46.76 148.36 -56.84
CA CYS A 315 47.02 149.54 -56.01
C CYS A 315 48.27 150.30 -56.50
N ALA A 316 49.38 149.59 -56.76
CA ALA A 316 50.60 150.19 -57.27
C ALA A 316 50.41 150.82 -58.67
N ALA A 317 49.68 150.16 -59.56
CA ALA A 317 49.35 150.70 -60.88
C ALA A 317 48.45 151.94 -60.80
N VAL A 318 47.44 151.96 -59.91
CA VAL A 318 46.61 153.14 -59.67
C VAL A 318 47.45 154.30 -59.12
N ILE A 319 48.39 154.04 -58.21
CA ILE A 319 49.32 155.06 -57.70
C ILE A 319 50.21 155.62 -58.82
N ILE A 320 50.68 154.78 -59.75
CA ILE A 320 51.51 155.21 -60.90
C ILE A 320 50.67 155.95 -61.96
N GLN A 321 49.41 155.58 -62.18
CA GLN A 321 48.52 156.23 -63.16
C GLN A 321 47.95 157.58 -62.67
N CYS A 322 48.10 157.91 -61.39
CA CYS A 322 47.69 159.18 -60.79
C CYS A 322 48.86 160.17 -60.60
N TYR A 323 50.02 159.90 -61.23
CA TYR A 323 51.18 160.78 -61.33
C TYR A 323 51.43 161.14 -62.81
#